data_AF-A0A2E5EDA2-F1
#
_entry.id   AF-A0A2E5EDA2-F1
#
_cell.length_a   1.000
_cell.length_b   1.000
_cell.length_c   1.000
_cell.angle_alpha   90.00
_cell.angle_beta   90.00
_cell.angle_gamma   90.00
#
_symmetry.space_group_name_H-M   'P 1'
#
loop_
_entity.id
_entity.type
_entity.pdbx_description
1 polymer ?
#
loop_
_entity_poly.entity_id
_entity_poly.type
_entity_poly.pdbx_seq_one_letter_code
_entity_poly.pdbx_strand_id
1 'polypeptide(L)'
;MAEGIAAHLLADSGVFVASAGVAASDGAPPSRETIRTLESMGIEYEGHSKPLSVDMIRNADLVLCMTRSHQAAARSLVAGDEKLIERIQLVDPEGDIPDPIGQGQATYDAVAKRLKSVLPDRVSDLAT
;
A
#
# COMPACT_ATOMS: atom_id res chain seq x y z
N MET A 1 4.52 -2.34 -4.73
CA MET A 1 5.25 -3.16 -3.73
C MET A 1 4.35 -3.61 -2.59
N ALA A 2 3.81 -2.71 -1.76
CA ALA A 2 2.91 -3.10 -0.67
C ALA A 2 1.69 -3.92 -1.13
N GLU A 3 1.06 -3.53 -2.25
CA GLU A 3 -0.02 -4.30 -2.90
C GLU A 3 0.37 -5.75 -3.18
N GLY A 4 1.49 -5.97 -3.92
CA GLY A 4 1.94 -7.32 -4.25
C GLY A 4 2.24 -8.18 -3.03
N ILE A 5 2.85 -7.60 -1.98
CA ILE A 5 3.11 -8.34 -0.73
C ILE A 5 1.80 -8.69 -0.01
N ALA A 6 0.88 -7.73 0.12
CA ALA A 6 -0.40 -7.94 0.80
C ALA A 6 -1.31 -8.91 0.03
N ALA A 7 -1.36 -8.80 -1.30
CA ALA A 7 -2.11 -9.73 -2.15
C ALA A 7 -1.57 -11.15 -2.04
N HIS A 8 -0.24 -11.33 -1.98
CA HIS A 8 0.36 -12.64 -1.75
C HIS A 8 0.02 -13.22 -0.38
N LEU A 9 0.00 -12.39 0.68
CA LEU A 9 -0.41 -12.82 2.03
C LEU A 9 -1.90 -13.21 2.11
N LEU A 10 -2.75 -12.63 1.26
CA LEU A 10 -4.21 -12.76 1.28
C LEU A 10 -4.76 -13.63 0.13
N ALA A 11 -3.91 -14.37 -0.58
CA ALA A 11 -4.30 -15.07 -1.81
C ALA A 11 -5.53 -15.99 -1.64
N ASP A 12 -5.69 -16.61 -0.47
CA ASP A 12 -6.76 -17.56 -0.17
C ASP A 12 -7.90 -16.98 0.69
N SER A 13 -7.89 -15.68 1.00
CA SER A 13 -8.88 -15.07 1.90
C SER A 13 -10.10 -14.48 1.18
N GLY A 14 -10.08 -14.39 -0.15
CA GLY A 14 -11.12 -13.71 -0.93
C GLY A 14 -11.09 -12.17 -0.80
N VAL A 15 -10.08 -11.61 -0.12
CA VAL A 15 -9.90 -10.16 0.02
C VAL A 15 -9.34 -9.57 -1.27
N PHE A 16 -10.01 -8.53 -1.77
CA PHE A 16 -9.49 -7.74 -2.88
C PHE A 16 -8.46 -6.72 -2.40
N VAL A 17 -7.27 -6.75 -2.98
CA VAL A 17 -6.16 -5.83 -2.64
C VAL A 17 -5.85 -4.94 -3.84
N ALA A 18 -5.70 -3.65 -3.60
CA ALA A 18 -5.30 -2.68 -4.61
C ALA A 18 -4.47 -1.54 -3.98
N SER A 19 -3.65 -0.85 -4.78
CA SER A 19 -2.98 0.39 -4.40
C SER A 19 -3.41 1.58 -5.24
N ALA A 20 -3.21 2.78 -4.68
CA ALA A 20 -3.39 4.06 -5.33
C ALA A 20 -2.44 5.10 -4.71
N GLY A 21 -2.08 6.15 -5.46
CA GLY A 21 -1.19 7.20 -4.98
C GLY A 21 -1.90 8.54 -4.83
N VAL A 22 -1.58 9.29 -3.77
CA VAL A 22 -2.14 10.64 -3.52
C VAL A 22 -1.65 11.70 -4.53
N ALA A 23 -0.54 11.43 -5.20
CA ALA A 23 0.07 12.28 -6.23
C ALA A 23 0.47 11.47 -7.48
N ALA A 24 -0.18 10.32 -7.70
CA ALA A 24 0.13 9.45 -8.81
C ALA A 24 -0.47 9.98 -10.12
N SER A 25 0.35 9.98 -11.18
CA SER A 25 -0.17 9.98 -12.55
C SER A 25 -0.76 8.61 -12.86
N ASP A 26 -1.80 8.57 -13.69
CA ASP A 26 -2.45 7.32 -14.06
C ASP A 26 -1.63 6.51 -15.08
N GLY A 27 -1.61 5.18 -14.93
CA GLY A 27 -1.10 4.23 -15.92
C GLY A 27 0.41 3.91 -15.87
N ALA A 28 1.20 4.53 -15.00
CA ALA A 28 2.64 4.25 -14.94
C ALA A 28 2.91 2.82 -14.42
N PRO A 29 3.81 2.05 -15.05
CA PRO A 29 4.16 0.73 -14.55
C PRO A 29 4.99 0.82 -13.27
N PRO A 30 5.11 -0.27 -12.49
CA PRO A 30 5.98 -0.30 -11.32
C PRO A 30 7.44 -0.12 -11.75
N SER A 31 8.27 0.46 -10.87
CA SER A 31 9.70 0.57 -11.13
C SER A 31 10.34 -0.81 -11.29
N ARG A 32 11.44 -0.89 -12.04
CA ARG A 32 12.19 -2.14 -12.23
C ARG A 32 12.66 -2.72 -10.90
N GLU A 33 13.03 -1.85 -9.96
CA GLU A 33 13.44 -2.22 -8.61
C GLU A 33 12.27 -2.85 -7.83
N THR A 34 11.05 -2.31 -7.95
CA THR A 34 9.85 -2.91 -7.35
C THR A 34 9.62 -4.33 -7.87
N ILE A 35 9.69 -4.51 -9.18
CA ILE A 35 9.49 -5.83 -9.81
C ILE A 35 10.55 -6.81 -9.31
N ARG A 36 11.84 -6.45 -9.37
CA ARG A 36 12.94 -7.29 -8.88
C ARG A 36 12.80 -7.67 -7.41
N THR A 37 12.40 -6.72 -6.55
CA THR A 37 12.21 -7.00 -5.13
C THR A 37 11.08 -8.02 -4.92
N LEU A 38 9.96 -7.87 -5.64
CA LEU A 38 8.84 -8.82 -5.55
C LEU A 38 9.20 -10.20 -6.14
N GLU A 39 9.87 -10.25 -7.28
CA GLU A 39 10.37 -11.48 -7.90
C GLU A 39 11.32 -12.24 -6.96
N SER A 40 12.21 -11.53 -6.24
CA SER A 40 13.12 -12.14 -5.26
C SER A 40 12.39 -12.81 -4.09
N MET A 41 11.12 -12.46 -3.89
CA MET A 41 10.22 -13.04 -2.90
C MET A 41 9.32 -14.14 -3.49
N GLY A 42 9.46 -14.47 -4.77
CA GLY A 42 8.56 -15.39 -5.47
C GLY A 42 7.19 -14.79 -5.78
N ILE A 43 7.07 -13.46 -5.80
CA ILE A 43 5.82 -12.75 -6.08
C ILE A 43 5.90 -12.19 -7.50
N GLU A 44 5.13 -12.78 -8.40
CA GLU A 44 4.83 -12.19 -9.70
C GLU A 44 3.85 -11.02 -9.50
N TYR A 45 4.13 -9.88 -10.10
CA TYR A 45 3.32 -8.69 -9.92
C TYR A 45 3.20 -7.89 -11.21
N GLU A 46 1.95 -7.68 -11.62
CA GLU A 46 1.58 -6.75 -12.66
C GLU A 46 0.62 -5.72 -12.07
N GLY A 47 0.76 -4.46 -12.49
CA GLY A 47 -0.09 -3.40 -12.01
C GLY A 47 0.29 -2.06 -12.63
N HIS A 48 -0.55 -1.06 -12.41
CA HIS A 48 -0.31 0.29 -12.88
C HIS A 48 -0.69 1.29 -11.79
N SER A 49 0.03 2.40 -11.73
CA SER A 49 -0.32 3.50 -10.85
C SER A 49 -1.71 4.03 -11.19
N LYS A 50 -2.45 4.40 -10.15
CA LYS A 50 -3.74 5.07 -10.29
C LYS A 50 -3.84 6.17 -9.23
N PRO A 51 -4.45 7.33 -9.55
CA PRO A 51 -4.68 8.36 -8.55
C PRO A 51 -5.69 7.90 -7.51
N LEU A 52 -5.44 8.23 -6.24
CA LEU A 52 -6.39 7.98 -5.16
C LEU A 52 -7.67 8.78 -5.39
N SER A 53 -8.83 8.12 -5.27
CA SER A 53 -10.14 8.77 -5.34
C SER A 53 -10.96 8.57 -4.07
N VAL A 54 -11.96 9.43 -3.87
CA VAL A 54 -12.91 9.31 -2.75
C VAL A 54 -13.67 7.98 -2.82
N ASP A 55 -14.02 7.52 -4.02
CA ASP A 55 -14.77 6.27 -4.19
C ASP A 55 -13.92 5.04 -3.86
N MET A 56 -12.61 5.08 -4.10
CA MET A 56 -11.71 4.02 -3.61
C MET A 56 -11.71 3.92 -2.09
N ILE A 57 -11.65 5.06 -1.39
CA ILE A 57 -11.69 5.11 0.08
C ILE A 57 -13.04 4.60 0.60
N ARG A 58 -14.15 5.00 -0.03
CA ARG A 58 -15.50 4.57 0.37
C ARG A 58 -15.72 3.07 0.26
N ASN A 59 -15.16 2.44 -0.78
CA ASN A 59 -15.32 1.01 -1.03
C ASN A 59 -14.26 0.16 -0.31
N ALA A 60 -13.28 0.77 0.37
CA ALA A 60 -12.27 0.05 1.13
C ALA A 60 -12.73 -0.20 2.57
N ASP A 61 -12.52 -1.41 3.05
CA ASP A 61 -12.65 -1.77 4.48
C ASP A 61 -11.46 -1.24 5.29
N LEU A 62 -10.28 -1.15 4.66
CA LEU A 62 -9.04 -0.67 5.25
C LEU A 62 -8.19 0.08 4.21
N VAL A 63 -7.63 1.24 4.60
CA VAL A 63 -6.68 2.00 3.79
C VAL A 63 -5.37 2.15 4.56
N LEU A 64 -4.31 1.53 4.04
CA LEU A 64 -2.97 1.58 4.64
C LEU A 64 -2.07 2.58 3.90
N CYS A 65 -1.66 3.64 4.60
CA CYS A 65 -0.81 4.69 4.07
C CYS A 65 0.67 4.49 4.46
N MET A 66 1.58 4.69 3.51
CA MET A 66 3.03 4.53 3.75
C MET A 66 3.60 5.57 4.72
N THR A 67 3.06 6.80 4.72
CA THR A 67 3.58 7.93 5.50
C THR A 67 2.44 8.74 6.11
N ARG A 68 2.74 9.57 7.12
CA ARG A 68 1.78 10.53 7.69
C ARG A 68 1.30 11.55 6.67
N SER A 69 2.14 11.96 5.72
CA SER A 69 1.72 12.87 4.63
C SER A 69 0.70 12.22 3.70
N HIS A 70 0.89 10.96 3.32
CA HIS A 70 -0.11 10.21 2.56
C HIS A 70 -1.41 10.05 3.34
N GLN A 71 -1.32 9.76 4.64
CA GLN A 71 -2.49 9.62 5.51
C GLN A 71 -3.29 10.93 5.61
N ALA A 72 -2.61 12.06 5.81
CA ALA A 72 -3.25 13.37 5.87
C ALA A 72 -3.94 13.75 4.55
N ALA A 73 -3.30 13.47 3.41
CA ALA A 73 -3.88 13.70 2.09
C ALA A 73 -5.13 12.83 1.85
N ALA A 74 -5.07 11.54 2.17
CA ALA A 74 -6.21 10.63 2.05
C ALA A 74 -7.38 11.07 2.97
N ARG A 75 -7.10 11.43 4.23
CA ARG A 75 -8.13 11.91 5.17
C ARG A 75 -8.78 13.22 4.70
N SER A 76 -8.01 14.10 4.06
CA SER A 76 -8.54 15.37 3.54
C SER A 76 -9.60 15.16 2.45
N LEU A 77 -9.51 14.07 1.67
CA LEU A 77 -10.52 13.71 0.65
C LEU A 77 -11.89 13.33 1.25
N VAL A 78 -11.90 12.90 2.52
CA VAL A 78 -13.10 12.41 3.22
C VAL A 78 -13.31 13.13 4.56
N ALA A 79 -12.86 14.38 4.67
CA ALA A 79 -12.83 15.13 5.93
C ALA A 79 -14.19 15.27 6.65
N GLY A 80 -15.30 15.07 5.94
CA GLY A 80 -16.67 15.10 6.48
C GLY A 80 -17.23 13.75 6.93
N ASP A 81 -16.46 12.67 6.88
CA ASP A 81 -16.90 11.31 7.25
C ASP A 81 -15.91 10.65 8.20
N GLU A 82 -16.21 10.72 9.50
CA GLU A 82 -15.37 10.16 10.57
C GLU A 82 -15.15 8.65 10.42
N LYS A 83 -16.15 7.91 9.94
CA LYS A 83 -16.05 6.45 9.77
C LYS A 83 -15.05 6.10 8.67
N LEU A 84 -15.00 6.88 7.59
CA LEU A 84 -13.98 6.68 6.55
C LEU A 84 -12.59 7.09 7.03
N ILE A 85 -12.48 8.14 7.85
CA ILE A 85 -11.21 8.57 8.45
C ILE A 85 -10.62 7.49 9.35
N GLU A 86 -11.44 6.78 10.13
CA GLU A 86 -11.02 5.70 11.04
C GLU A 86 -10.40 4.50 10.30
N ARG A 87 -10.86 4.22 9.08
CA ARG A 87 -10.30 3.17 8.21
C ARG A 87 -8.94 3.53 7.61
N ILE A 88 -8.56 4.81 7.65
CA ILE A 88 -7.31 5.31 7.08
C ILE A 88 -6.22 5.32 8.16
N GLN A 89 -5.30 4.37 8.03
CA GLN A 89 -4.25 4.08 9.01
C GLN A 89 -2.87 4.13 8.36
N LEU A 90 -1.81 4.35 9.15
CA LEU A 90 -0.45 4.09 8.67
C LEU A 90 -0.28 2.59 8.47
N VAL A 91 0.47 2.16 7.47
CA VAL A 91 0.87 0.74 7.31
C VAL A 91 1.79 0.29 8.45
N ASP A 92 2.62 1.21 8.93
CA ASP A 92 3.56 0.99 10.01
C ASP A 92 3.16 1.87 11.21
N PRO A 93 2.76 1.27 12.35
CA PRO A 93 2.41 2.03 13.55
C PRO A 93 3.58 2.83 14.12
N GLU A 94 4.83 2.41 13.88
CA GLU A 94 6.02 3.05 14.45
C GLU A 94 6.44 4.30 13.66
N GLY A 95 6.00 4.45 12.41
CA GLY A 95 6.31 5.65 11.65
C GLY A 95 6.15 5.54 10.14
N ASP A 96 6.83 6.46 9.45
CA ASP A 96 6.74 6.59 8.00
C ASP A 96 7.68 5.57 7.35
N ILE A 97 7.18 4.85 6.35
CA ILE A 97 7.99 4.10 5.40
C ILE A 97 8.21 5.00 4.18
N PRO A 98 9.42 5.55 3.98
CA PRO A 98 9.68 6.51 2.91
C PRO A 98 9.64 5.85 1.53
N ASP A 99 9.36 6.67 0.51
CA ASP A 99 9.35 6.25 -0.87
C ASP A 99 10.79 5.95 -1.38
N PRO A 100 11.07 4.73 -1.89
CA PRO A 100 12.40 4.36 -2.36
C PRO A 100 12.73 4.86 -3.79
N ILE A 101 11.82 5.58 -4.47
CA ILE A 101 12.05 6.07 -5.85
C ILE A 101 13.39 6.80 -5.97
N GLY A 102 14.20 6.37 -6.95
CA GLY A 102 15.51 6.96 -7.25
C GLY A 102 16.64 6.59 -6.29
N GLN A 103 16.40 5.77 -5.26
CA GLN A 103 17.40 5.46 -4.22
C GLN A 103 18.16 4.13 -4.44
N GLY A 104 17.87 3.41 -5.52
CA GLY A 104 18.53 2.14 -5.87
C GLY A 104 17.97 0.90 -5.15
N GLN A 105 18.36 -0.27 -5.63
CA GLN A 105 17.76 -1.56 -5.27
C GLN A 105 17.77 -1.87 -3.76
N ALA A 106 18.88 -1.58 -3.07
CA ALA A 106 19.01 -1.88 -1.64
C ALA A 106 17.95 -1.17 -0.78
N THR A 107 17.54 0.05 -1.17
CA THR A 107 16.48 0.80 -0.47
C THR A 107 15.12 0.17 -0.71
N TYR A 108 14.82 -0.30 -1.92
CA TYR A 108 13.60 -1.05 -2.21
C TYR A 108 13.52 -2.32 -1.37
N ASP A 109 14.62 -3.08 -1.29
CA ASP A 109 14.67 -4.31 -0.51
C ASP A 109 14.48 -4.05 0.99
N ALA A 110 15.04 -2.95 1.51
CA ALA A 110 14.83 -2.52 2.90
C ALA A 110 13.37 -2.14 3.17
N VAL A 111 12.72 -1.41 2.26
CA VAL A 111 11.30 -1.08 2.34
C VAL A 111 10.45 -2.35 2.29
N ALA A 112 10.73 -3.29 1.38
CA ALA A 112 10.03 -4.58 1.32
C ALA A 112 10.19 -5.37 2.61
N LYS A 113 11.40 -5.42 3.18
CA LYS A 113 11.64 -6.09 4.47
C LYS A 113 10.77 -5.51 5.57
N ARG A 114 10.63 -4.18 5.63
CA ARG A 114 9.76 -3.52 6.61
C ARG A 114 8.28 -3.82 6.35
N LEU A 115 7.84 -3.75 5.09
CA LEU A 115 6.46 -4.10 4.71
C LEU A 115 6.12 -5.54 5.11
N LYS A 116 7.01 -6.50 4.85
CA LYS A 116 6.82 -7.90 5.26
C LYS A 116 6.70 -8.08 6.76
N SER A 117 7.36 -7.25 7.57
CA SER A 117 7.28 -7.38 9.03
C SER A 117 6.01 -6.79 9.61
N VAL A 118 5.41 -5.79 8.96
CA VAL A 118 4.21 -5.11 9.51
C VAL A 118 2.91 -5.62 8.89
N LEU A 119 2.89 -5.91 7.59
CA LEU A 119 1.65 -6.23 6.87
C LEU A 119 0.85 -7.41 7.46
N PRO A 120 1.44 -8.54 7.91
CA PRO A 120 0.67 -9.65 8.47
C PRO A 120 -0.27 -9.23 9.60
N ASP A 121 0.22 -8.44 10.55
CA ASP A 121 -0.58 -7.96 11.69
C ASP A 121 -1.62 -6.90 11.26
N ARG A 122 -1.38 -6.20 10.14
CA ARG A 122 -2.30 -5.16 9.66
C ARG A 122 -3.47 -5.71 8.88
N VAL A 123 -3.35 -6.92 8.35
CA VAL A 123 -4.40 -7.54 7.52
C VAL A 123 -4.99 -8.80 8.16
N SER A 124 -4.57 -9.17 9.38
CA SER A 124 -5.05 -10.37 10.08
C SER A 124 -6.58 -10.43 10.19
N ASP A 125 -7.19 -9.28 10.46
CA ASP A 125 -8.62 -9.19 10.73
C ASP A 125 -9.47 -9.18 9.45
N LEU A 126 -8.84 -9.06 8.27
CA LEU A 126 -9.51 -9.11 6.97
C LEU A 126 -9.66 -10.53 6.43
N ALA A 127 -8.89 -11.49 6.94
CA ALA A 127 -8.85 -12.86 6.44
C ALA A 127 -9.81 -13.84 7.15
N THR A 128 -10.80 -13.31 7.89
CA THR A 128 -11.79 -14.09 8.67
C THR A 128 -13.14 -14.12 7.97
#